data_AF-A0A971HHE5-F1
#
_entry.id   AF-A0A971HHE5-F1
#
_cell.length_a   1.000
_cell.length_b   1.000
_cell.length_c   1.000
_cell.angle_alpha   90.00
_cell.angle_beta   90.00
_cell.angle_gamma   90.00
#
_symmetry.space_group_name_H-M   'P 1'
#
loop_
_entity.id
_entity.type
_entity.pdbx_description
1 polymer ?
#
loop_
_entity_poly.entity_id
_entity_poly.type
_entity_poly.pdbx_seq_one_letter_code
_entity_poly.pdbx_strand_id
1 'polypeptide(L)'
;MEDNIFTWVPIYNKIANKVLEFKNNRSELLRIMYEILEEIGKFSESDEKNCNLDKINGVRGKYTDFDPFSFMNRLDIYANETRKEFIRKFQEKTNMPIEIPSDFAGIPSVNPQNSCFLCFTDDREAND
;
A
#
# COMPACT_ATOMS: atom_id res chain seq x y z
N MET A 1 -17.54 -13.15 -26.01
CA MET A 1 -17.77 -11.93 -25.20
C MET A 1 -16.38 -11.44 -24.86
N GLU A 2 -16.04 -10.20 -25.22
CA GLU A 2 -14.80 -9.60 -24.73
C GLU A 2 -14.92 -9.52 -23.21
N ASP A 3 -14.10 -10.30 -22.50
CA ASP A 3 -13.93 -10.09 -21.08
C ASP A 3 -13.44 -8.65 -20.92
N ASN A 4 -14.16 -7.86 -20.13
CA ASN A 4 -13.76 -6.49 -19.80
C ASN A 4 -12.50 -6.58 -18.92
N ILE A 5 -11.35 -6.66 -19.58
CA ILE A 5 -10.02 -6.76 -18.97
C ILE A 5 -9.45 -5.36 -18.73
N PHE A 6 -8.56 -5.23 -17.76
CA PHE A 6 -7.92 -3.97 -17.36
C PHE A 6 -8.85 -2.97 -16.64
N THR A 7 -9.91 -3.44 -15.99
CA THR A 7 -10.81 -2.60 -15.17
C THR A 7 -10.10 -1.90 -14.01
N TRP A 8 -8.94 -2.41 -13.59
CA TRP A 8 -8.10 -1.79 -12.57
C TRP A 8 -7.45 -0.48 -13.02
N VAL A 9 -7.17 -0.28 -14.32
CA VAL A 9 -6.44 0.90 -14.84
C VAL A 9 -7.10 2.23 -14.45
N PRO A 10 -8.39 2.46 -14.75
CA PRO A 10 -9.04 3.71 -14.34
C PRO A 10 -9.12 3.87 -12.82
N ILE A 11 -9.20 2.78 -12.06
CA ILE A 11 -9.27 2.82 -10.60
C ILE A 11 -7.90 3.17 -9.99
N TYR A 12 -6.81 2.56 -10.47
CA TYR A 12 -5.45 2.86 -10.00
C TYR A 12 -5.07 4.30 -10.32
N ASN A 13 -5.48 4.84 -11.47
CA ASN A 13 -5.29 6.26 -11.78
C ASN A 13 -6.03 7.17 -10.79
N LYS A 14 -7.27 6.83 -10.42
CA LYS A 14 -8.03 7.58 -9.41
C LYS A 14 -7.33 7.50 -8.04
N ILE A 15 -6.90 6.31 -7.62
CA ILE A 15 -6.17 6.11 -6.36
C ILE A 15 -4.87 6.92 -6.37
N ALA A 16 -4.06 6.82 -7.42
CA ALA A 16 -2.80 7.57 -7.54
C ALA A 16 -3.01 9.08 -7.39
N ASN A 17 -4.02 9.64 -8.06
CA ASN A 17 -4.37 11.05 -7.92
C ASN A 17 -4.77 11.41 -6.48
N LYS A 18 -5.54 10.54 -5.80
CA LYS A 18 -5.93 10.76 -4.41
C LYS A 18 -4.73 10.72 -3.47
N VAL A 19 -3.83 9.75 -3.66
CA VAL A 19 -2.61 9.60 -2.84
C VAL A 19 -1.68 10.82 -3.01
N LEU A 20 -1.63 11.45 -4.18
CA LEU A 20 -0.86 12.69 -4.40
C LEU A 20 -1.31 13.87 -3.53
N GLU A 21 -2.57 13.90 -3.07
CA GLU A 21 -3.04 14.93 -2.12
C GLU A 21 -2.28 14.86 -0.78
N PHE A 22 -1.75 13.69 -0.43
CA PHE A 22 -0.99 13.46 0.80
C PHE A 22 0.52 13.71 0.65
N LYS A 23 1.00 14.20 -0.50
CA LYS A 23 2.44 14.41 -0.73
C LYS A 23 3.13 15.29 0.34
N ASN A 24 2.37 16.25 0.90
CA ASN A 24 2.81 17.17 1.95
C ASN A 24 2.36 16.74 3.36
N ASN A 25 1.62 15.63 3.49
CA ASN A 25 1.12 15.07 4.73
C ASN A 25 1.23 13.54 4.71
N ARG A 26 2.46 13.05 4.55
CA ARG A 26 2.76 11.61 4.41
C ARG A 26 2.42 10.81 5.66
N SER A 27 2.49 11.44 6.83
CA SER A 27 2.07 10.84 8.11
C SER A 27 0.61 10.40 8.10
N GLU A 28 -0.26 11.17 7.46
CA GLU A 28 -1.68 10.81 7.36
C GLU A 28 -1.92 9.65 6.39
N LEU A 29 -1.23 9.65 5.25
CA LEU A 29 -1.26 8.52 4.31
C LEU A 29 -0.78 7.23 4.97
N LEU A 30 0.29 7.33 5.75
CA LEU A 30 0.87 6.23 6.49
C LEU A 30 -0.10 5.68 7.57
N ARG A 31 -0.76 6.58 8.32
CA ARG A 31 -1.81 6.20 9.27
C ARG A 31 -2.94 5.44 8.58
N ILE A 32 -3.46 5.96 7.47
CA ILE A 32 -4.53 5.32 6.69
C ILE A 32 -4.09 3.93 6.23
N MET A 33 -2.86 3.79 5.71
CA MET A 33 -2.32 2.50 5.29
C MET A 33 -2.31 1.51 6.45
N TYR A 34 -1.79 1.90 7.62
CA TYR A 34 -1.75 1.01 8.78
C TYR A 34 -3.12 0.52 9.21
N GLU A 35 -4.09 1.42 9.30
CA GLU A 35 -5.44 1.04 9.67
C GLU A 35 -6.07 0.08 8.65
N ILE A 36 -5.83 0.29 7.36
CA ILE A 36 -6.29 -0.66 6.33
C ILE A 36 -5.65 -2.02 6.58
N LEU A 37 -4.32 -2.07 6.73
CA LEU A 37 -3.56 -3.31 6.90
C LEU A 37 -3.97 -4.07 8.17
N GLU A 38 -4.27 -3.38 9.26
CA GLU A 38 -4.81 -3.98 10.50
C GLU A 38 -6.21 -4.55 10.26
N GLU A 39 -7.11 -3.79 9.63
CA GLU A 39 -8.49 -4.22 9.36
C GLU A 39 -8.57 -5.44 8.43
N ILE A 40 -7.63 -5.61 7.51
CA ILE A 40 -7.54 -6.77 6.60
C ILE A 40 -6.64 -7.90 7.15
N GLY A 41 -6.14 -7.77 8.38
CA GLY A 41 -5.30 -8.79 9.03
C GLY A 41 -3.95 -9.01 8.35
N LYS A 42 -3.40 -7.99 7.68
CA LYS A 42 -2.07 -8.01 7.03
C LYS A 42 -0.98 -7.29 7.84
N PHE A 43 -1.33 -6.65 8.94
CA PHE A 43 -0.40 -6.04 9.88
C PHE A 43 -0.86 -6.26 11.32
N SER A 44 0.10 -6.51 12.21
CA SER A 44 -0.09 -6.49 13.66
C SER A 44 1.21 -6.02 14.30
N GLU A 45 1.12 -5.07 15.23
CA GLU A 45 2.29 -4.56 15.96
C GLU A 45 3.01 -5.64 16.77
N SER A 46 2.26 -6.65 17.25
CA SER A 46 2.78 -7.73 18.07
C SER A 46 3.34 -8.91 17.28
N ASP A 47 3.23 -8.89 15.95
CA ASP A 47 3.63 -9.99 15.08
C ASP A 47 4.94 -9.66 14.37
N GLU A 48 6.06 -10.21 14.85
CA GLU A 48 7.39 -10.02 14.23
C GLU A 48 7.45 -10.43 12.74
N LYS A 49 6.54 -11.30 12.26
CA LYS A 49 6.48 -11.70 10.84
C LYS A 49 5.69 -10.70 9.99
N ASN A 50 4.65 -10.08 10.55
CA ASN A 50 3.80 -9.10 9.85
C ASN A 50 4.18 -7.63 10.12
N CYS A 51 5.05 -7.37 11.10
CA CYS A 51 5.66 -6.07 11.40
C CYS A 51 6.91 -5.79 10.52
N ASN A 52 7.18 -6.62 9.51
CA ASN A 52 8.33 -6.53 8.60
C ASN A 52 8.21 -5.37 7.59
N LEU A 53 8.09 -4.15 8.09
CA LEU A 53 7.95 -2.95 7.28
C LEU A 53 9.23 -2.12 7.33
N ASP A 54 9.73 -1.82 8.54
CA ASP A 54 10.96 -1.07 8.73
C ASP A 54 11.90 -1.72 9.76
N LYS A 55 13.12 -1.20 9.92
CA LYS A 55 14.08 -1.56 10.96
C LYS A 55 14.64 -0.28 11.59
N ILE A 56 14.41 -0.12 12.90
CA ILE A 56 14.81 1.03 13.70
C ILE A 56 15.59 0.51 14.92
N ASN A 57 16.84 0.97 15.08
CA ASN A 57 17.81 0.54 16.08
C ASN A 57 17.95 -0.99 16.22
N GLY A 58 17.94 -1.72 15.11
CA GLY A 58 18.04 -3.18 15.12
C GLY A 58 16.71 -3.92 15.31
N VAL A 59 15.61 -3.21 15.57
CA VAL A 59 14.29 -3.78 15.85
C VAL A 59 13.36 -3.57 14.66
N ARG A 60 12.62 -4.63 14.27
CA ARG A 60 11.56 -4.54 13.25
C ARG A 60 10.45 -3.62 13.75
N GLY A 61 10.02 -2.66 12.93
CA GLY A 61 9.05 -1.66 13.35
C GLY A 61 8.22 -1.10 12.21
N LYS A 62 7.33 -0.16 12.58
CA LYS A 62 6.55 0.64 11.62
C LYS A 62 7.48 1.55 10.82
N TYR A 63 7.14 1.80 9.55
CA TYR A 63 7.70 2.90 8.80
C TYR A 63 7.46 4.20 9.57
N THR A 64 8.44 5.09 9.50
CA THR A 64 8.33 6.46 10.00
C THR A 64 7.96 7.46 8.90
N ASP A 65 8.28 7.12 7.64
CA ASP A 65 7.85 7.82 6.43
C ASP A 65 7.44 6.82 5.34
N PHE A 66 6.50 7.23 4.50
CA PHE A 66 5.96 6.39 3.45
C PHE A 66 5.47 7.24 2.27
N ASP A 67 6.09 7.05 1.12
CA ASP A 67 5.80 7.86 -0.05
C ASP A 67 4.57 7.31 -0.85
N PRO A 68 3.93 8.17 -1.65
CA PRO A 68 2.81 7.78 -2.52
C PRO A 68 3.03 6.57 -3.43
N PHE A 69 4.25 6.35 -3.94
CA PHE A 69 4.55 5.22 -4.83
C PHE A 69 4.68 3.93 -4.04
N SER A 70 5.31 3.98 -2.85
CA SER A 70 5.35 2.84 -1.93
C SER A 70 3.95 2.40 -1.51
N PHE A 71 2.99 3.34 -1.39
CA PHE A 71 1.58 3.01 -1.16
C PHE A 71 0.95 2.25 -2.32
N MET A 72 1.16 2.69 -3.56
CA MET A 72 0.62 2.00 -4.72
C MET A 72 1.13 0.57 -4.82
N ASN A 73 2.40 0.33 -4.50
CA ASN A 73 2.98 -1.01 -4.51
C ASN A 73 2.33 -1.97 -3.49
N ARG A 74 1.71 -1.48 -2.40
CA ARG A 74 0.92 -2.34 -1.50
C ARG A 74 -0.27 -2.98 -2.20
N LEU A 75 -0.79 -2.37 -3.24
CA LEU A 75 -1.84 -2.98 -4.07
C LEU A 75 -1.29 -4.16 -4.87
N ASP A 76 0.00 -4.19 -5.22
CA ASP A 76 0.55 -5.19 -6.13
C ASP A 76 1.16 -6.42 -5.43
N ILE A 77 1.49 -6.31 -4.14
CA ILE A 77 2.08 -7.43 -3.37
C ILE A 77 1.06 -8.48 -2.92
N TYR A 78 -0.23 -8.14 -2.86
CA TYR A 78 -1.27 -9.02 -2.32
C TYR A 78 -2.01 -9.79 -3.41
N ALA A 79 -2.68 -10.87 -3.02
CA ALA A 79 -3.61 -11.59 -3.90
C ALA A 79 -4.85 -10.73 -4.22
N ASN A 80 -5.46 -10.95 -5.39
CA ASN A 80 -6.55 -10.13 -5.93
C ASN A 80 -7.69 -9.83 -4.93
N GLU A 81 -8.12 -10.80 -4.12
CA GLU A 81 -9.18 -10.57 -3.13
C GLU A 81 -8.74 -9.59 -2.03
N THR A 82 -7.53 -9.74 -1.51
CA THR A 82 -6.96 -8.77 -0.56
C THR A 82 -6.76 -7.40 -1.22
N ARG A 83 -6.40 -7.33 -2.52
CA ARG A 83 -6.32 -6.05 -3.25
C ARG A 83 -7.68 -5.35 -3.27
N LYS A 84 -8.75 -6.08 -3.58
CA LYS A 84 -10.12 -5.55 -3.59
C LYS A 84 -10.53 -5.05 -2.21
N GLU A 85 -10.23 -5.80 -1.15
CA GLU A 85 -10.48 -5.37 0.24
C GLU A 85 -9.72 -4.09 0.59
N PHE A 86 -8.43 -4.03 0.26
CA PHE A 86 -7.62 -2.84 0.48
C PHE A 86 -8.22 -1.62 -0.23
N ILE A 87 -8.62 -1.75 -1.50
CA ILE A 87 -9.24 -0.66 -2.27
C ILE A 87 -10.57 -0.22 -1.63
N ARG A 88 -11.41 -1.16 -1.17
CA ARG A 88 -12.66 -0.83 -0.45
C ARG A 88 -12.38 -0.01 0.81
N LYS A 89 -11.42 -0.46 1.62
CA LYS A 89 -11.04 0.22 2.86
C LYS A 89 -10.42 1.60 2.60
N PHE A 90 -9.61 1.72 1.55
CA PHE A 90 -9.08 3.01 1.13
C PHE A 90 -10.20 3.98 0.70
N GLN A 91 -11.16 3.50 -0.09
CA GLN A 91 -12.36 4.26 -0.46
C GLN A 91 -13.13 4.75 0.77
N GLU A 92 -13.39 3.87 1.74
CA GLU A 92 -14.09 4.20 2.99
C GLU A 92 -13.34 5.30 3.78
N LYS A 93 -12.04 5.13 3.98
CA LYS A 93 -11.22 6.06 4.78
C LYS A 93 -10.98 7.41 4.11
N THR A 94 -10.98 7.45 2.78
CA THR A 94 -10.74 8.70 2.02
C THR A 94 -12.02 9.35 1.51
N ASN A 95 -13.19 8.80 1.82
CA ASN A 95 -14.50 9.22 1.31
C ASN A 95 -14.51 9.38 -0.22
N MET A 96 -13.82 8.45 -0.91
CA MET A 96 -13.56 8.54 -2.33
C MET A 96 -14.41 7.53 -3.10
N PRO A 97 -15.48 7.94 -3.80
CA PRO A 97 -16.33 7.01 -4.52
C PRO A 97 -15.61 6.46 -5.75
N ILE A 98 -15.17 5.21 -5.67
CA ILE A 98 -14.56 4.45 -6.77
C ILE A 98 -15.23 3.09 -6.89
N GLU A 99 -15.12 2.47 -8.06
CA GLU A 99 -15.53 1.10 -8.26
C GLU A 99 -14.40 0.15 -7.86
N ILE A 100 -14.76 -1.07 -7.49
CA ILE A 100 -13.79 -2.12 -7.18
C ILE A 100 -13.47 -2.87 -8.48
N PRO A 101 -12.19 -2.99 -8.88
CA PRO A 101 -11.82 -3.69 -10.10
C PRO A 101 -12.34 -5.13 -10.11
N SER A 102 -12.89 -5.58 -11.23
CA SER A 102 -13.30 -6.97 -11.43
C SER A 102 -12.12 -7.87 -11.81
N ASP A 103 -11.07 -7.29 -12.39
CA ASP A 103 -9.85 -7.97 -12.82
C ASP A 103 -8.59 -7.17 -12.47
N PHE A 104 -7.45 -7.87 -12.51
CA PHE A 104 -6.11 -7.29 -12.35
C PHE A 104 -5.17 -7.79 -13.45
N ALA A 105 -5.70 -8.03 -14.66
CA ALA A 105 -4.93 -8.59 -15.77
C ALA A 105 -3.77 -7.66 -16.13
N GLY A 106 -2.59 -8.22 -16.37
CA GLY A 106 -1.39 -7.45 -16.73
C GLY A 106 -0.64 -6.79 -15.56
N ILE A 107 -1.14 -6.87 -14.32
CA ILE A 107 -0.36 -6.48 -13.14
C ILE A 107 0.61 -7.63 -12.81
N PRO A 108 1.93 -7.39 -12.79
CA PRO A 108 2.90 -8.41 -12.39
C PRO A 108 2.68 -8.79 -10.92
N SER A 109 2.84 -10.07 -10.57
CA SER A 109 2.94 -10.47 -9.17
C SER A 109 4.30 -10.01 -8.64
N VAL A 110 4.31 -8.96 -7.83
CA VAL A 110 5.55 -8.46 -7.22
C VAL A 110 5.98 -9.47 -6.14
N ASN A 111 7.24 -9.92 -6.18
CA ASN A 111 7.79 -10.66 -5.06
C ASN A 111 7.84 -9.72 -3.84
N PRO A 112 7.19 -10.06 -2.70
CA PRO A 112 7.17 -9.18 -1.53
C PRO A 112 8.58 -8.80 -1.04
N GLN A 113 9.58 -9.64 -1.29
CA GLN A 113 10.99 -9.38 -0.99
C GLN A 113 11.52 -8.27 -1.94
N ASN A 114 11.86 -7.10 -1.41
CA ASN A 114 12.30 -5.88 -2.13
C ASN A 114 11.20 -5.08 -2.85
N SER A 115 9.96 -5.21 -2.38
CA SER A 115 8.85 -4.44 -2.94
C SER A 115 8.87 -2.95 -2.51
N CYS A 116 9.62 -2.59 -1.47
CA CYS A 116 9.80 -1.19 -1.05
C CYS A 116 11.18 -0.68 -1.47
N PHE A 117 11.22 0.48 -2.14
CA PHE A 117 12.48 1.16 -2.50
C PHE A 117 13.08 1.99 -1.34
N LEU A 118 12.34 2.16 -0.25
CA LEU A 118 12.86 2.83 0.95
C LEU A 118 13.81 1.89 1.68
N CYS A 119 15.05 2.33 1.88
CA CYS A 119 15.98 1.70 2.83
C CYS A 119 15.35 1.70 4.23
N PHE A 120 15.73 0.68 5.02
CA PHE A 120 15.37 0.67 6.42
C PHE A 120 15.89 1.94 7.10
N THR A 121 15.17 2.46 8.08
CA THR A 121 15.54 3.68 8.81
C THR A 121 16.99 3.61 9.32
N ASP A 122 17.44 2.45 9.79
CA ASP A 122 18.83 2.20 10.23
C ASP A 122 19.88 2.32 9.12
N ASP A 123 19.48 2.08 7.88
CA ASP A 123 20.34 2.02 6.70
C ASP A 123 20.25 3.30 5.84
N ARG A 124 19.46 4.31 6.26
CA ARG A 124 19.34 5.61 5.57
C ARG A 124 20.49 6.54 5.94
N GLU A 125 21.11 7.18 4.95
CA GLU A 125 22.02 8.29 5.20
C GLU A 125 21.26 9.59 5.43
N ALA A 126 21.93 10.64 5.93
CA ALA A 126 21.29 11.92 6.31
C ALA A 126 20.57 12.66 5.16
N ASN A 127 20.74 12.21 3.91
CA ASN A 127 20.14 12.81 2.71
C ASN A 127 19.29 11.82 1.88
N ASP A 128 18.99 10.62 2.41
CA ASP A 128 18.05 9.66 1.81
C ASP A 128 16.61 9.88 2.32
#